data_AF-A0A7W1PVH6-F1
#
_entry.id   AF-A0A7W1PVH6-F1
#
_cell.length_a   1.000
_cell.length_b   1.000
_cell.length_c   1.000
_cell.angle_alpha   90.00
_cell.angle_beta   90.00
_cell.angle_gamma   90.00
#
_symmetry.space_group_name_H-M   'P 1'
#
loop_
_entity.id
_entity.type
_entity.pdbx_description
1 polymer ?
#
loop_
_entity_poly.entity_id
_entity_poly.type
_entity_poly.pdbx_seq_one_letter_code
_entity_poly.pdbx_strand_id
1 'polypeptide(L)'
;MKILILGDASSIHVIKWVNALLDKGNQIAVFSLRDYDGKSYSESPNLKIYSLGFDDSLFKLKVGAFEKLRYFKGLTQIKKIIKDFSPDVLHAHYASSYGMLGALSNFHPFVVSVWGSDVFEF
;
A
#
# COMPACT_ATOMS: atom_id res chain seq x y z
N MET A 1 17.27 -3.99 -2.82
CA MET A 1 16.27 -4.95 -2.28
C MET A 1 14.94 -4.74 -2.97
N LYS A 2 14.04 -5.71 -2.91
CA LYS A 2 12.64 -5.60 -3.34
C LYS A 2 11.77 -5.29 -2.13
N ILE A 3 11.05 -4.17 -2.17
CA ILE A 3 10.22 -3.74 -1.03
C ILE A 3 8.80 -3.56 -1.52
N LEU A 4 7.85 -4.25 -0.86
CA LEU A 4 6.42 -4.02 -1.08
C LEU A 4 5.94 -3.04 -0.01
N ILE A 5 5.52 -1.86 -0.44
CA ILE A 5 4.95 -0.82 0.40
C ILE A 5 3.42 -0.94 0.34
N LEU A 6 2.77 -0.98 1.51
CA LEU A 6 1.32 -0.87 1.63
C LEU A 6 0.99 0.52 2.16
N GLY A 7 0.32 1.35 1.38
CA GLY A 7 -0.01 2.71 1.78
C GLY A 7 -0.82 3.46 0.72
N ASP A 8 -1.39 4.60 1.09
CA ASP A 8 -2.08 5.47 0.13
C ASP A 8 -1.05 6.05 -0.84
N ALA A 9 -1.16 5.70 -2.12
CA ALA A 9 -0.21 6.12 -3.15
C ALA A 9 -0.24 7.64 -3.40
N SER A 10 -1.28 8.35 -2.96
CA SER A 10 -1.38 9.81 -3.03
C SER A 10 -0.85 10.49 -1.76
N SER A 11 -0.43 9.73 -0.74
CA SER A 11 0.12 10.29 0.50
C SER A 11 1.53 10.83 0.29
N ILE A 12 1.77 12.07 0.73
CA ILE A 12 3.10 12.69 0.70
C ILE A 12 4.14 11.87 1.47
N HIS A 13 3.74 11.15 2.52
CA HIS A 13 4.65 10.31 3.29
C HIS A 13 5.09 9.09 2.49
N VAL A 14 4.16 8.42 1.82
CA VAL A 14 4.45 7.27 0.95
C VAL A 14 5.31 7.70 -0.23
N ILE A 15 4.97 8.83 -0.88
CA ILE A 15 5.74 9.39 -1.99
C ILE A 15 7.20 9.63 -1.60
N LYS A 16 7.43 10.28 -0.46
CA LYS A 16 8.79 10.56 0.04
C LYS A 16 9.57 9.28 0.33
N TRP A 17 8.94 8.29 0.97
CA TRP A 17 9.58 7.00 1.25
C TRP A 17 9.96 6.26 -0.02
N VAL A 18 9.03 6.16 -0.98
CA VAL A 18 9.25 5.48 -2.25
C VAL A 18 10.40 6.13 -3.02
N ASN A 19 10.37 7.46 -3.21
CA ASN A 19 11.43 8.16 -3.94
C ASN A 19 12.80 7.97 -3.27
N ALA A 20 12.89 8.15 -1.94
CA ALA A 20 14.14 7.96 -1.21
C ALA A 20 14.68 6.52 -1.27
N LEU A 21 13.81 5.52 -1.33
CA LEU A 21 14.21 4.12 -1.46
C LEU A 21 14.62 3.76 -2.89
N LEU A 22 13.94 4.33 -3.89
CA LEU A 22 14.32 4.20 -5.30
C LEU A 22 15.71 4.80 -5.55
N ASP A 23 15.99 5.99 -4.99
CA ASP A 23 17.29 6.66 -5.11
C ASP A 23 18.44 5.83 -4.53
N LYS A 24 18.13 4.93 -3.58
CA LYS A 24 19.08 3.96 -3.02
C LYS A 24 19.21 2.67 -3.84
N GLY A 25 18.63 2.62 -5.05
CA GLY A 25 18.73 1.48 -5.96
C GLY A 25 17.79 0.31 -5.62
N ASN A 26 16.74 0.54 -4.84
CA ASN A 26 15.77 -0.52 -4.52
C ASN A 26 14.71 -0.68 -5.62
N GLN A 27 14.12 -1.87 -5.68
CA GLN A 27 12.93 -2.15 -6.48
C GLN A 27 11.72 -2.05 -5.58
N ILE A 28 10.74 -1.23 -5.96
CA ILE A 28 9.60 -0.90 -5.11
C ILE A 28 8.31 -1.31 -5.81
N ALA A 29 7.47 -2.04 -5.09
CA ALA A 29 6.07 -2.21 -5.41
C ALA A 29 5.24 -1.42 -4.39
N VAL A 30 4.25 -0.65 -4.83
CA VAL A 30 3.31 0.05 -3.94
C VAL A 30 1.93 -0.54 -4.15
N PHE A 31 1.24 -0.91 -3.08
CA PHE A 31 -0.17 -1.28 -3.10
C PHE A 31 -1.00 -0.22 -2.37
N SER A 32 -1.95 0.37 -3.10
CA SER A 32 -2.88 1.37 -2.59
C SER A 32 -4.33 0.88 -2.69
N LEU A 33 -5.12 1.14 -1.64
CA LEU A 33 -6.56 0.90 -1.65
C LEU A 33 -7.32 1.94 -2.50
N ARG A 34 -6.71 3.11 -2.74
CA ARG A 34 -7.24 4.21 -3.53
C ARG A 34 -6.48 4.37 -4.84
N ASP A 35 -7.15 4.94 -5.82
CA ASP A 35 -6.51 5.30 -7.07
C ASP A 35 -5.52 6.45 -6.91
N TYR A 36 -4.57 6.46 -7.84
CA TYR A 36 -3.46 7.39 -7.87
C TYR A 36 -3.43 8.02 -9.26
N ASP A 37 -3.27 9.34 -9.31
CA ASP A 37 -3.35 10.15 -10.53
C ASP A 37 -2.11 10.04 -11.43
N GLY A 38 -1.13 9.22 -11.05
CA GLY A 38 0.10 9.00 -11.81
C GLY A 38 1.18 10.05 -11.54
N LYS A 39 0.92 11.09 -10.74
CA LYS A 39 1.80 12.26 -10.60
C LYS A 39 2.40 12.32 -9.19
N SER A 40 3.74 12.41 -9.09
CA SER A 40 4.57 12.70 -7.89
C SER A 40 5.70 11.70 -7.59
N TYR A 41 5.68 10.50 -8.19
CA TYR A 41 6.82 9.58 -8.08
C TYR A 41 7.90 9.88 -9.12
N SER A 42 9.15 9.61 -8.77
CA SER A 42 10.25 9.63 -9.74
C SER A 42 10.01 8.58 -10.83
N GLU A 43 10.13 8.97 -12.10
CA GLU A 43 10.04 8.01 -13.21
C GLU A 43 11.17 6.98 -13.09
N SER A 44 10.81 5.72 -12.86
CA SER A 44 11.78 4.66 -12.65
C SER A 44 11.22 3.31 -13.09
N PRO A 45 12.00 2.50 -13.86
CA PRO A 45 11.60 1.13 -14.19
C PRO A 45 11.54 0.22 -12.95
N ASN A 46 12.12 0.66 -11.83
CA ASN A 46 12.15 -0.07 -10.57
C ASN A 46 10.90 0.17 -9.72
N LEU A 47 9.95 0.99 -10.17
CA LEU A 47 8.71 1.28 -9.46
C LEU A 47 7.52 0.60 -10.15
N LYS A 48 6.71 -0.11 -9.38
CA LYS A 48 5.39 -0.62 -9.80
C LYS A 48 4.33 -0.17 -8.80
N ILE A 49 3.23 0.40 -9.28
CA ILE A 49 2.13 0.83 -8.43
C ILE A 49 0.89 0.01 -8.79
N TYR A 50 0.26 -0.55 -7.78
CA TYR A 50 -0.98 -1.32 -7.86
C TYR A 50 -2.06 -0.56 -7.08
N SER A 51 -3.14 -0.20 -7.75
CA SER A 51 -4.36 0.26 -7.08
C SER A 51 -5.50 -0.73 -7.32
N LEU A 52 -6.51 -0.71 -6.46
CA LEU A 52 -7.71 -1.52 -6.64
C LEU A 52 -8.74 -0.90 -7.62
N GLY A 53 -8.50 0.29 -8.19
CA GLY A 53 -9.39 0.86 -9.21
C GLY A 53 -10.78 1.25 -8.68
N PHE A 54 -10.93 1.48 -7.37
CA PHE A 54 -12.23 1.78 -6.79
C PHE A 54 -12.51 3.28 -6.86
N ASP A 55 -13.53 3.62 -7.66
CA ASP A 55 -14.08 4.96 -7.78
C ASP A 55 -14.49 5.53 -6.41
N ASP A 56 -14.06 6.75 -6.10
CA ASP A 56 -14.42 7.54 -4.92
C ASP A 56 -15.96 7.70 -4.76
N SER A 57 -16.74 7.48 -5.83
CA SER A 57 -18.20 7.41 -5.76
C SER A 57 -18.72 6.28 -4.85
N LEU A 58 -17.96 5.18 -4.70
CA LEU A 58 -18.29 4.07 -3.81
C LEU A 58 -17.97 4.37 -2.34
N PHE A 59 -17.06 5.32 -2.06
CA PHE A 59 -16.80 5.81 -0.70
C PHE A 59 -18.03 6.47 -0.06
N LYS A 60 -19.00 6.93 -0.87
CA LYS A 60 -20.25 7.56 -0.40
C LYS A 60 -21.34 6.54 -0.05
N LEU A 61 -21.30 5.34 -0.62
CA LEU A 61 -22.26 4.28 -0.32
C LEU A 61 -21.78 3.50 0.92
N LYS A 62 -22.15 4.00 2.11
CA LYS A 62 -21.94 3.35 3.42
C LYS A 62 -22.72 2.04 3.55
N VAL A 63 -22.45 1.06 2.70
CA VAL A 63 -23.01 -0.29 2.81
C VAL A 63 -21.89 -1.18 3.31
N GLY A 64 -21.84 -1.42 4.63
CA GLY A 64 -20.71 -2.07 5.31
C GLY A 64 -20.29 -3.45 4.80
N ALA A 65 -21.10 -4.11 3.98
CA ALA A 65 -20.70 -5.32 3.25
C ALA A 65 -19.63 -5.02 2.17
N PHE A 66 -19.76 -3.93 1.42
CA PHE A 66 -18.83 -3.59 0.33
C PHE A 66 -17.43 -3.21 0.85
N GLU A 67 -17.36 -2.55 2.01
CA GLU A 67 -16.08 -2.26 2.68
C GLU A 67 -15.33 -3.54 3.06
N LYS A 68 -16.03 -4.55 3.63
CA LYS A 68 -15.42 -5.84 3.96
C LYS A 68 -14.91 -6.58 2.71
N LEU A 69 -15.69 -6.56 1.64
CA LEU A 69 -15.28 -7.09 0.34
C LEU A 69 -14.04 -6.36 -0.22
N ARG A 70 -13.89 -5.04 0.02
CA ARG A 70 -12.71 -4.26 -0.38
C ARG A 70 -11.45 -4.76 0.31
N TYR A 71 -11.47 -4.93 1.63
CA TYR A 71 -10.32 -5.45 2.36
C TYR A 71 -9.99 -6.89 1.98
N PHE A 72 -11.00 -7.72 1.73
CA PHE A 72 -10.78 -9.09 1.25
C PHE A 72 -10.11 -9.11 -0.13
N LYS A 73 -10.60 -8.30 -1.09
CA LYS A 73 -9.96 -8.14 -2.41
C LYS A 73 -8.55 -7.55 -2.30
N GLY A 74 -8.35 -6.60 -1.39
CA GLY A 74 -7.02 -6.05 -1.13
C GLY A 74 -6.07 -7.12 -0.62
N LEU A 75 -6.50 -7.98 0.30
CA LEU A 75 -5.70 -9.07 0.81
C LEU A 75 -5.33 -10.09 -0.27
N THR A 76 -6.28 -10.48 -1.13
CA THR A 76 -5.98 -11.41 -2.24
C THR A 76 -5.01 -10.78 -3.25
N GLN A 77 -5.18 -9.50 -3.57
CA GLN A 77 -4.26 -8.75 -4.43
C GLN A 77 -2.85 -8.68 -3.81
N ILE A 78 -2.73 -8.35 -2.52
CA ILE A 78 -1.45 -8.30 -1.81
C ILE A 78 -0.75 -9.65 -1.88
N LYS A 79 -1.45 -10.76 -1.61
CA LYS A 79 -0.88 -12.12 -1.70
C LYS A 79 -0.41 -12.44 -3.12
N LYS A 80 -1.14 -12.00 -4.14
CA LYS A 80 -0.72 -12.14 -5.54
C LYS A 80 0.54 -11.33 -5.83
N ILE A 81 0.59 -10.06 -5.40
CA ILE A 81 1.78 -9.21 -5.58
C ILE A 81 2.98 -9.81 -4.84
N ILE A 82 2.80 -10.33 -3.63
CA ILE A 82 3.88 -11.02 -2.88
C ILE A 82 4.42 -12.19 -3.70
N LYS A 83 3.56 -13.02 -4.27
CA LYS A 83 3.98 -14.17 -5.10
C LYS A 83 4.72 -13.71 -6.36
N ASP A 84 4.20 -12.72 -7.06
CA ASP A 84 4.72 -12.30 -8.37
C ASP A 84 5.97 -11.42 -8.25
N PHE A 85 5.97 -10.48 -7.30
CA PHE A 85 7.08 -9.55 -7.08
C PHE A 85 8.20 -10.20 -6.25
N SER A 86 7.85 -11.10 -5.32
CA SER A 86 8.75 -11.71 -4.34
C SER A 86 9.54 -10.65 -3.55
N PRO A 87 8.88 -9.84 -2.72
CA PRO A 87 9.56 -8.82 -1.92
C PRO A 87 10.47 -9.45 -0.86
N ASP A 88 11.53 -8.73 -0.49
CA ASP A 88 12.38 -9.03 0.66
C ASP A 88 11.75 -8.49 1.96
N VAL A 89 10.98 -7.39 1.87
CA VAL A 89 10.33 -6.73 3.01
C VAL A 89 8.94 -6.25 2.61
N LEU A 90 7.97 -6.44 3.51
CA LEU A 90 6.65 -5.80 3.44
C LEU A 90 6.61 -4.64 4.44
N HIS A 91 6.37 -3.42 3.97
CA HIS A 91 6.35 -2.22 4.80
C HIS A 91 4.98 -1.54 4.70
N ALA A 92 4.17 -1.68 5.74
CA ALA A 92 2.91 -0.97 5.84
C ALA A 92 3.12 0.42 6.45
N HIS A 93 2.47 1.39 5.82
CA HIS A 93 2.32 2.74 6.30
C HIS A 93 0.86 2.94 6.69
N TYR A 94 0.61 3.25 7.96
CA TYR A 94 -0.69 3.24 8.65
C TYR A 94 -1.02 1.92 9.35
N ALA A 95 -1.11 1.93 10.69
CA ALA A 95 -1.30 0.73 11.53
C ALA A 95 -2.59 -0.03 11.26
N SER A 96 -3.69 0.68 11.01
CA SER A 96 -5.01 0.07 10.82
C SER A 96 -5.16 -0.52 9.43
N SER A 97 -5.94 0.05 8.52
CA SER A 97 -6.22 -0.48 7.17
C SER A 97 -5.06 -1.25 6.51
N TYR A 98 -3.96 -0.57 6.19
CA TYR A 98 -2.79 -1.15 5.51
C TYR A 98 -2.00 -2.10 6.42
N GLY A 99 -1.78 -1.75 7.69
CA GLY A 99 -1.09 -2.59 8.67
C GLY A 99 -1.82 -3.90 8.94
N MET A 100 -3.14 -3.87 9.11
CA MET A 100 -4.01 -5.03 9.23
C MET A 100 -3.93 -5.91 7.97
N LEU A 101 -3.98 -5.33 6.77
CA LEU A 101 -3.84 -6.09 5.53
C LEU A 101 -2.48 -6.77 5.41
N GLY A 102 -1.40 -6.07 5.80
CA GLY A 102 -0.05 -6.63 5.83
C GLY A 102 0.11 -7.75 6.86
N ALA A 103 -0.47 -7.60 8.06
CA ALA A 103 -0.48 -8.65 9.07
C ALA A 103 -1.24 -9.89 8.57
N LEU A 104 -2.42 -9.70 7.96
CA LEU A 104 -3.24 -10.79 7.41
C LEU A 104 -2.62 -11.46 6.17
N SER A 105 -1.66 -10.80 5.51
CA SER A 105 -0.93 -11.44 4.41
C SER A 105 0.04 -12.51 4.91
N ASN A 106 0.34 -12.54 6.22
CA ASN A 106 1.23 -13.50 6.87
C ASN A 106 2.64 -13.53 6.25
N PHE A 107 3.13 -12.37 5.80
CA PHE A 107 4.46 -12.22 5.21
C PHE A 107 5.48 -11.84 6.29
N HIS A 108 6.73 -12.27 6.13
CA HIS A 108 7.84 -11.85 6.99
C HIS A 108 9.12 -11.66 6.16
N PRO A 109 9.94 -10.64 6.44
CA PRO A 109 9.77 -9.58 7.45
C PRO A 109 8.66 -8.58 7.11
N PHE A 110 7.88 -8.22 8.13
CA PHE A 110 6.79 -7.24 8.06
C PHE A 110 7.04 -6.09 9.03
N VAL A 111 7.04 -4.87 8.51
CA VAL A 111 7.28 -3.63 9.25
C VAL A 111 6.06 -2.73 9.12
N VAL A 112 5.68 -2.10 10.24
CA VAL A 112 4.62 -1.08 10.26
C VAL A 112 5.25 0.24 10.71
N SER A 113 5.03 1.30 9.94
CA SER A 113 5.31 2.67 10.36
C SER A 113 4.01 3.42 10.54
N VAL A 114 3.90 4.07 11.70
CA VAL A 114 2.74 4.85 12.12
C VAL A 114 3.09 6.33 12.11
N TRP A 115 2.12 7.18 11.77
CA TRP A 115 2.26 8.63 11.76
C TRP A 115 0.91 9.35 11.72
N GLY A 116 0.79 10.44 12.47
CA GLY A 116 -0.39 11.30 12.40
C GLY A 116 -1.64 10.61 12.95
N SER A 117 -2.70 10.51 12.14
CA SER A 117 -4.03 10.10 12.63
C SER A 117 -4.06 8.68 13.19
N ASP A 118 -3.29 7.72 12.69
CA ASP A 118 -3.24 6.38 13.29
C ASP A 118 -2.57 6.31 14.67
N VAL A 119 -2.02 7.43 15.16
CA VAL A 119 -1.48 7.60 16.52
C VAL A 119 -2.32 8.54 17.38
N PHE A 120 -2.93 9.58 16.79
CA PHE A 120 -3.61 10.63 17.55
C PHE A 120 -5.13 10.57 17.50
N GLU A 121 -5.72 9.94 16.48
CA GLU A 121 -7.16 9.95 16.21
C GLU A 121 -7.61 8.53 15.83
N PHE A 122 -8.09 7.76 16.80
CA PHE A 122 -8.60 6.40 16.58
C PHE A 122 -10.13 6.37 16.61
#